data_AF-A0A6G9QPA5-F1
#
_entry.id   AF-A0A6G9QPA5-F1
#
_cell.length_a   1.000
_cell.length_b   1.000
_cell.length_c   1.000
_cell.angle_alpha   90.00
_cell.angle_beta   90.00
_cell.angle_gamma   90.00
#
_symmetry.space_group_name_H-M   'P 1'
#
loop_
_entity.id
_entity.type
_entity.pdbx_description
1 polymer ?
#
loop_
_entity_poly.entity_id
_entity_poly.type
_entity_poly.pdbx_seq_one_letter_code
_entity_poly.pdbx_strand_id
1 'polypeptide(L)'
;MNFEIDSSINTEPNLAKNILALKLHSLGMNPKCINEHLFGTLKFIRKVRYTDESLSFSRGSNVSWTHSKEGFKYSNILFKMYTAVSGDLNLRREPNVHDIASTWMMAITLYPELITQKICDISRFSYLIRRVIDHTIVIDKCECADCNNGFIRDFNVIRNECWHCEMKKEFESENDFDLRVKDNELSLSEEELSSESYSDKLIESEVDCNQVIQDEIKSTNSNPYFRLVFDANESIAKQHLPRSISHQNDKMAM
;
A
#
# COMPACT_ATOMS: atom_id res chain seq x y z
N MET A 1 -11.00 43.38 -20.17
CA MET A 1 -10.76 41.98 -20.57
C MET A 1 -11.81 41.16 -19.84
N ASN A 2 -12.88 40.79 -20.53
CA ASN A 2 -14.01 40.08 -19.91
C ASN A 2 -13.58 38.63 -19.68
N PHE A 3 -13.62 38.19 -18.41
CA PHE A 3 -13.51 36.79 -18.07
C PHE A 3 -14.84 36.13 -18.41
N GLU A 4 -14.93 35.51 -19.59
CA GLU A 4 -15.93 34.49 -19.83
C GLU A 4 -15.57 33.30 -18.94
N ILE A 5 -16.24 33.21 -17.79
CA ILE A 5 -16.34 31.95 -17.05
C ILE A 5 -17.20 31.07 -17.94
N ASP A 6 -16.54 30.19 -18.68
CA ASP A 6 -17.14 29.16 -19.51
C ASP A 6 -18.24 28.46 -18.71
N SER A 7 -19.50 28.75 -19.03
CA SER A 7 -20.69 28.35 -18.27
C SER A 7 -20.92 26.83 -18.29
N SER A 8 -20.11 26.11 -19.07
CA SER A 8 -20.02 24.64 -19.09
C SER A 8 -19.48 24.03 -17.79
N ILE A 9 -18.91 24.82 -16.88
CA ILE A 9 -18.34 24.35 -15.60
C ILE A 9 -19.44 24.03 -14.54
N ASN A 10 -20.67 24.52 -14.72
CA ASN A 10 -21.69 24.58 -13.65
C ASN A 10 -22.88 23.61 -13.81
N THR A 11 -22.65 22.38 -14.24
CA THR A 11 -23.65 21.29 -14.12
C THR A 11 -23.26 20.37 -12.96
N GLU A 12 -24.21 19.91 -12.13
CA GLU A 12 -23.94 19.00 -10.99
C GLU A 12 -23.00 17.81 -11.30
N PRO A 13 -23.09 17.15 -12.48
CA PRO A 13 -22.14 16.09 -12.85
C PRO A 13 -20.69 16.57 -13.01
N ASN A 14 -20.49 17.81 -13.47
CA ASN A 14 -19.16 18.43 -13.59
C ASN A 14 -18.63 18.82 -12.20
N LEU A 15 -19.49 19.22 -11.27
CA LEU A 15 -19.09 19.53 -9.90
C LEU A 15 -18.61 18.28 -9.15
N ALA A 16 -19.39 17.19 -9.16
CA ALA A 16 -19.02 15.95 -8.49
C ALA A 16 -17.69 15.37 -9.03
N LYS A 17 -17.52 15.42 -10.35
CA LYS A 17 -16.29 15.02 -11.03
C LYS A 17 -15.10 15.90 -10.64
N ASN A 18 -15.28 17.21 -10.57
CA ASN A 18 -14.22 18.13 -10.16
C ASN A 18 -13.83 17.94 -8.68
N ILE A 19 -14.80 17.65 -7.80
CA ILE A 19 -14.54 17.32 -6.38
C ILE A 19 -13.69 16.05 -6.29
N LEU A 20 -14.06 15.00 -7.02
CA LEU A 20 -13.28 13.76 -7.03
C LEU A 20 -11.88 13.97 -7.61
N ALA A 21 -11.77 14.76 -8.68
CA ALA A 21 -10.47 15.12 -9.26
C ALA A 21 -9.59 15.89 -8.28
N LEU A 22 -10.15 16.82 -7.49
CA LEU A 22 -9.42 17.50 -6.40
C LEU A 22 -8.97 16.52 -5.32
N LYS A 23 -9.83 15.57 -4.93
CA LYS A 23 -9.46 14.53 -3.97
C LYS A 23 -8.27 13.70 -4.47
N LEU A 24 -8.31 13.23 -5.70
CA LEU A 24 -7.21 12.47 -6.29
C LEU A 24 -5.92 13.29 -6.40
N HIS A 25 -6.04 14.57 -6.76
CA HIS A 25 -4.91 15.49 -6.80
C HIS A 25 -4.29 15.68 -5.40
N SER A 26 -5.12 15.81 -4.36
CA SER A 26 -4.64 15.91 -2.97
C SER A 26 -3.95 14.64 -2.46
N LEU A 27 -4.24 13.48 -3.05
CA LEU A 27 -3.56 12.22 -2.77
C LEU A 27 -2.25 12.04 -3.56
N GLY A 28 -1.85 13.03 -4.36
CA GLY A 28 -0.64 12.98 -5.19
C GLY A 28 -0.83 12.36 -6.57
N MET A 29 -2.07 12.24 -7.06
CA MET A 29 -2.29 11.71 -8.41
C MET A 29 -1.96 12.76 -9.47
N ASN A 30 -1.15 12.36 -10.46
CA ASN A 30 -0.75 13.22 -11.55
C ASN A 30 -1.97 13.68 -12.36
N PRO A 31 -2.04 14.96 -12.79
CA PRO A 31 -3.16 15.50 -13.57
C PRO A 31 -3.48 14.70 -14.84
N LYS A 32 -2.45 14.13 -15.49
CA LYS A 32 -2.62 13.26 -16.65
C LYS A 32 -3.38 11.98 -16.28
N CYS A 33 -2.96 11.30 -15.21
CA CYS A 33 -3.59 10.08 -14.72
C CYS A 33 -5.03 10.35 -14.24
N ILE A 34 -5.26 11.47 -13.55
CA ILE A 34 -6.62 11.92 -13.17
C ILE A 34 -7.50 12.07 -14.41
N ASN A 35 -7.01 12.72 -15.47
CA ASN A 35 -7.79 12.91 -16.69
C ASN A 35 -8.08 11.59 -17.43
N GLU A 36 -7.23 10.58 -17.30
CA GLU A 36 -7.49 9.25 -17.87
C GLU A 36 -8.62 8.50 -17.13
N HIS A 37 -8.85 8.79 -15.84
CA HIS A 37 -10.01 8.26 -15.09
C HIS A 37 -11.24 9.16 -15.18
N LEU A 38 -11.02 10.49 -15.21
CA LEU A 38 -12.04 11.52 -15.16
C LEU A 38 -11.87 12.48 -16.35
N PHE A 39 -12.22 12.01 -17.54
CA PHE A 39 -11.98 12.72 -18.81
C PHE A 39 -12.50 14.17 -18.82
N GLY A 40 -11.65 15.14 -19.18
CA GLY A 40 -12.05 16.56 -19.27
C GLY A 40 -11.73 17.39 -18.01
N THR A 41 -11.13 16.80 -16.98
CA THR A 41 -10.70 17.51 -15.76
C THR A 41 -9.31 18.15 -15.88
N LEU A 42 -8.55 17.84 -16.94
CA LEU A 42 -7.15 18.27 -17.06
C LEU A 42 -6.93 19.78 -16.96
N LYS A 43 -7.75 20.59 -17.67
CA LYS A 43 -7.65 22.06 -17.66
C LYS A 43 -7.95 22.63 -16.27
N PHE A 44 -8.86 22.00 -15.54
CA PHE A 44 -9.24 22.39 -14.18
C PHE A 44 -8.12 22.06 -13.20
N ILE A 45 -7.65 20.80 -13.16
CA ILE A 45 -6.62 20.35 -12.22
C ILE A 45 -5.29 21.08 -12.42
N ARG A 46 -4.88 21.36 -13.66
CA ARG A 46 -3.65 22.14 -13.92
C ARG A 46 -3.65 23.56 -13.33
N LYS A 47 -4.82 24.11 -12.99
CA LYS A 47 -4.93 25.43 -12.34
C LYS A 47 -4.84 25.34 -10.81
N VAL A 48 -4.91 24.14 -10.23
CA VAL A 48 -4.83 23.91 -8.79
C VAL A 48 -3.36 23.91 -8.37
N ARG A 49 -2.98 24.84 -7.49
CA ARG A 49 -1.58 25.04 -7.06
C ARG A 49 -1.22 24.35 -5.73
N TYR A 50 -2.21 23.76 -5.05
CA TYR A 50 -2.05 23.21 -3.70
C TYR A 50 -1.86 21.69 -3.73
N THR A 51 -0.70 21.24 -4.20
CA THR A 51 -0.29 19.84 -4.04
C THR A 51 0.95 19.75 -3.19
N ASP A 52 0.93 18.83 -2.23
CA ASP A 52 2.13 18.38 -1.58
C ASP A 52 3.01 17.65 -2.61
N GLU A 53 4.12 18.29 -2.99
CA GLU A 53 5.06 17.74 -3.97
C GLU A 53 5.70 16.43 -3.50
N SER A 54 5.71 16.16 -2.19
CA SER A 54 6.22 14.91 -1.64
C SER A 54 5.35 13.70 -2.00
N LEU A 55 4.06 13.91 -2.30
CA LEU A 55 3.11 12.84 -2.63
C LEU A 55 3.10 12.48 -4.12
N SER A 56 3.64 13.33 -4.99
CA SER A 56 3.61 13.17 -6.45
C SER A 56 5.00 13.33 -7.06
N PHE A 57 5.77 12.24 -7.09
CA PHE A 57 7.18 12.26 -7.51
C PHE A 57 7.45 11.45 -8.79
N SER A 58 6.51 10.65 -9.27
CA SER A 58 6.69 9.86 -10.49
C SER A 58 6.10 10.54 -11.73
N ARG A 59 6.54 10.09 -12.91
CA ARG A 59 5.85 10.37 -14.19
C ARG A 59 4.70 9.38 -14.46
N GLY A 60 4.32 8.57 -13.47
CA GLY A 60 3.17 7.67 -13.47
C GLY A 60 3.34 6.36 -14.23
N SER A 61 3.70 6.39 -15.51
CA SER A 61 3.44 5.23 -16.39
C SER A 61 4.46 4.10 -16.34
N ASN A 62 5.68 4.33 -15.84
CA ASN A 62 6.74 3.32 -15.84
C ASN A 62 6.60 2.37 -14.63
N VAL A 63 6.62 1.06 -14.86
CA VAL A 63 6.60 0.00 -13.82
C VAL A 63 7.96 -0.61 -13.51
N SER A 64 9.05 -0.08 -14.05
CA SER A 64 10.41 -0.54 -13.70
C SER A 64 10.72 -0.43 -12.21
N TRP A 65 9.97 0.38 -11.46
CA TRP A 65 10.08 0.41 -10.00
C TRP A 65 9.77 -0.96 -9.38
N THR A 66 8.90 -1.77 -9.99
CA THR A 66 8.57 -3.13 -9.53
C THR A 66 9.72 -4.12 -9.68
N HIS A 67 10.79 -3.75 -10.39
CA HIS A 67 11.94 -4.63 -10.63
C HIS A 67 12.88 -4.66 -9.42
N SER A 68 12.93 -3.59 -8.63
CA SER A 68 13.70 -3.56 -7.38
C SER A 68 13.08 -4.48 -6.33
N LYS A 69 13.87 -4.88 -5.33
CA LYS A 69 13.39 -5.71 -4.21
C LYS A 69 12.20 -5.08 -3.49
N GLU A 70 12.36 -3.84 -3.03
CA GLU A 70 11.27 -3.10 -2.37
C GLU A 70 10.08 -2.89 -3.30
N GLY A 71 10.31 -2.54 -4.57
CA GLY A 71 9.21 -2.34 -5.50
C GLY A 71 8.45 -3.63 -5.83
N PHE A 72 9.13 -4.76 -5.90
CA PHE A 72 8.49 -6.08 -6.07
C PHE A 72 7.62 -6.43 -4.85
N LYS A 73 8.14 -6.22 -3.64
CA LYS A 73 7.40 -6.37 -2.39
C LYS A 73 6.14 -5.50 -2.37
N TYR A 74 6.30 -4.18 -2.55
CA TYR A 74 5.18 -3.25 -2.40
C TYR A 74 4.19 -3.31 -3.56
N SER A 75 4.61 -3.58 -4.79
CA SER A 75 3.67 -3.80 -5.91
C SER A 75 2.74 -4.97 -5.63
N ASN A 76 3.27 -6.06 -5.05
CA ASN A 76 2.49 -7.22 -4.66
C ASN A 76 1.55 -6.96 -3.48
N ILE A 77 2.03 -6.25 -2.46
CA ILE A 77 1.19 -5.82 -1.33
C ILE A 77 0.04 -4.93 -1.84
N LEU A 78 0.35 -3.90 -2.63
CA LEU A 78 -0.62 -2.98 -3.21
C LEU A 78 -1.65 -3.71 -4.09
N PHE A 79 -1.20 -4.68 -4.89
CA PHE A 79 -2.10 -5.50 -5.71
C PHE A 79 -3.06 -6.34 -4.86
N LYS A 80 -2.56 -7.00 -3.79
CA LYS A 80 -3.41 -7.76 -2.86
C LYS A 80 -4.40 -6.87 -2.11
N MET A 81 -3.97 -5.68 -1.70
CA MET A 81 -4.86 -4.70 -1.07
C MET A 81 -5.94 -4.24 -2.05
N TYR A 82 -5.59 -3.99 -3.31
CA TYR A 82 -6.55 -3.57 -4.33
C TYR A 82 -7.60 -4.63 -4.64
N THR A 83 -7.21 -5.89 -4.80
CA THR A 83 -8.16 -6.98 -5.07
C THR A 83 -9.09 -7.23 -3.87
N ALA A 84 -8.61 -6.99 -2.64
CA ALA A 84 -9.45 -7.02 -1.44
C ALA A 84 -10.46 -5.86 -1.40
N VAL A 85 -10.04 -4.64 -1.74
CA VAL A 85 -10.92 -3.44 -1.75
C VAL A 85 -11.96 -3.50 -2.88
N SER A 86 -11.54 -3.84 -4.10
CA SER A 86 -12.41 -3.90 -5.27
C SER A 86 -13.34 -5.11 -5.28
N GLY A 87 -12.99 -6.18 -4.56
CA GLY A 87 -13.65 -7.48 -4.64
C GLY A 87 -13.46 -8.19 -6.00
N ASP A 88 -12.63 -7.64 -6.89
CA ASP A 88 -12.33 -8.21 -8.20
C ASP A 88 -10.99 -8.97 -8.17
N LEU A 89 -11.03 -10.18 -7.64
CA LEU A 89 -9.86 -11.05 -7.50
C LEU A 89 -9.16 -11.35 -8.84
N ASN A 90 -9.89 -11.24 -9.96
CA ASN A 90 -9.39 -11.60 -11.29
C ASN A 90 -9.22 -10.38 -12.21
N LEU A 91 -9.40 -9.15 -11.71
CA LEU A 91 -9.35 -7.91 -12.47
C LEU A 91 -10.10 -7.97 -13.82
N ARG A 92 -11.33 -8.47 -13.81
CA ARG A 92 -12.16 -8.56 -15.02
C ARG A 92 -12.79 -7.22 -15.41
N ARG A 93 -12.75 -6.23 -14.53
CA ARG A 93 -13.36 -4.91 -14.71
C ARG A 93 -12.31 -3.82 -14.84
N GLU A 94 -12.66 -2.77 -15.56
CA GLU A 94 -11.85 -1.55 -15.62
C GLU A 94 -11.63 -1.00 -14.20
N PRO A 95 -10.41 -0.52 -13.85
CA PRO A 95 -10.11 -0.09 -12.50
C PRO A 95 -10.98 1.10 -12.09
N ASN A 96 -11.79 0.90 -11.04
CA ASN A 96 -12.58 1.98 -10.47
C ASN A 96 -11.67 2.94 -9.68
N VAL A 97 -11.75 4.23 -10.00
CA VAL A 97 -10.94 5.27 -9.36
C VAL A 97 -11.21 5.42 -7.86
N HIS A 98 -12.42 5.09 -7.39
CA HIS A 98 -12.76 5.06 -5.97
C HIS A 98 -12.00 3.96 -5.24
N ASP A 99 -11.90 2.77 -5.84
CA ASP A 99 -11.17 1.63 -5.26
C ASP A 99 -9.67 1.91 -5.22
N ILE A 100 -9.13 2.57 -6.27
CA ILE A 100 -7.75 3.05 -6.29
C ILE A 100 -7.50 4.02 -5.15
N ALA A 101 -8.35 5.05 -4.99
CA ALA A 101 -8.19 6.04 -3.93
C ALA A 101 -8.28 5.43 -2.53
N SER A 102 -9.26 4.54 -2.31
CA SER A 102 -9.43 3.85 -1.02
C SER A 102 -8.26 2.93 -0.69
N THR A 103 -7.80 2.14 -1.66
CA THR A 103 -6.62 1.29 -1.50
C THR A 103 -5.38 2.11 -1.19
N TRP A 104 -5.19 3.23 -1.89
CA TRP A 104 -4.04 4.10 -1.69
C TRP A 104 -4.01 4.74 -0.30
N MET A 105 -5.15 5.27 0.18
CA MET A 105 -5.24 5.83 1.53
C MET A 105 -4.89 4.80 2.61
N MET A 106 -5.36 3.56 2.45
CA MET A 106 -5.00 2.46 3.34
C MET A 106 -3.50 2.13 3.25
N ALA A 107 -2.96 2.06 2.03
CA ALA A 107 -1.56 1.73 1.80
C ALA A 107 -0.58 2.73 2.42
N ILE A 108 -0.79 4.04 2.24
CA ILE A 108 0.11 5.05 2.81
C ILE A 108 0.02 5.15 4.34
N THR A 109 -1.06 4.64 4.93
CA THR A 109 -1.23 4.56 6.39
C THR A 109 -0.47 3.36 6.96
N LEU A 110 -0.52 2.21 6.28
CA LEU A 110 0.14 0.98 6.72
C LEU A 110 1.62 0.91 6.33
N TYR A 111 1.99 1.55 5.22
CA TYR A 111 3.32 1.49 4.60
C TYR A 111 3.78 2.91 4.19
N PRO A 112 4.06 3.80 5.17
CA PRO A 112 4.49 5.17 4.88
C PRO A 112 5.78 5.25 4.05
N GLU A 113 6.60 4.20 4.07
CA GLU A 113 7.81 4.05 3.26
C GLU A 113 7.57 4.13 1.75
N LEU A 114 6.35 3.83 1.29
CA LEU A 114 5.96 4.04 -0.11
C LEU A 114 6.27 5.47 -0.59
N ILE A 115 5.98 6.45 0.27
CA ILE A 115 6.21 7.87 0.03
C ILE A 115 7.61 8.29 0.46
N THR A 116 8.02 7.98 1.69
CA THR A 116 9.28 8.51 2.25
C THR A 116 10.51 8.02 1.48
N GLN A 117 10.48 6.79 0.97
CA GLN A 117 11.54 6.22 0.12
C GLN A 117 11.26 6.39 -1.38
N LYS A 118 10.19 7.10 -1.76
CA LYS A 118 9.79 7.37 -3.16
C LYS A 118 9.63 6.11 -4.02
N ILE A 119 9.13 5.03 -3.41
CA ILE A 119 8.94 3.72 -4.06
C ILE A 119 7.75 3.79 -5.03
N CYS A 120 6.61 4.25 -4.55
CA CYS A 120 5.36 4.29 -5.31
C CYS A 120 4.55 5.52 -4.93
N ASP A 121 3.92 6.15 -5.91
CA ASP A 121 2.85 7.14 -5.68
C ASP A 121 1.54 6.58 -6.24
N ILE A 122 0.41 7.24 -5.96
CA ILE A 122 -0.90 6.78 -6.43
C ILE A 122 -0.98 6.69 -7.96
N SER A 123 -0.18 7.47 -8.70
CA SER A 123 -0.13 7.39 -10.15
C SER A 123 0.50 6.09 -10.61
N ARG A 124 1.69 5.74 -10.10
CA ARG A 124 2.36 4.45 -10.34
C ARG A 124 1.46 3.29 -9.96
N PHE A 125 0.81 3.37 -8.81
CA PHE A 125 -0.13 2.36 -8.35
C PHE A 125 -1.32 2.21 -9.31
N SER A 126 -1.92 3.31 -9.76
CA SER A 126 -2.99 3.25 -10.76
C SER A 126 -2.55 2.59 -12.07
N TYR A 127 -1.35 2.90 -12.56
CA TYR A 127 -0.84 2.28 -13.79
C TYR A 127 -0.44 0.81 -13.57
N LEU A 128 0.02 0.43 -12.37
CA LEU A 128 0.28 -0.97 -12.02
C LEU A 128 -0.99 -1.81 -12.23
N ILE A 129 -2.13 -1.38 -11.69
CA ILE A 129 -3.40 -2.11 -11.82
C ILE A 129 -3.82 -2.24 -13.28
N ARG A 130 -3.77 -1.14 -14.05
CA ARG A 130 -4.07 -1.19 -15.50
C ARG A 130 -3.15 -2.14 -16.25
N ARG A 131 -1.88 -2.19 -15.88
CA ARG A 131 -0.90 -3.07 -16.52
C ARG A 131 -1.09 -4.56 -16.24
N VAL A 132 -1.76 -4.92 -15.14
CA VAL A 132 -2.19 -6.29 -14.90
C VAL A 132 -3.32 -6.66 -15.86
N ILE A 133 -4.26 -5.74 -16.11
CA ILE A 133 -5.36 -5.93 -17.07
C ILE A 133 -4.83 -6.05 -18.50
N ASP A 134 -3.89 -5.18 -18.88
CA ASP A 134 -3.26 -5.21 -20.21
C ASP A 134 -2.20 -6.32 -20.37
N HIS A 135 -2.09 -7.24 -19.39
CA HIS A 135 -1.18 -8.40 -19.37
C HIS A 135 0.32 -8.08 -19.48
N THR A 136 0.72 -6.82 -19.30
CA THR A 136 2.14 -6.43 -19.20
C THR A 136 2.73 -6.79 -17.82
N ILE A 137 1.87 -6.90 -16.81
CA ILE A 137 2.15 -7.49 -15.51
C ILE A 137 1.33 -8.78 -15.45
N VAL A 138 1.99 -9.89 -15.13
CA VAL A 138 1.34 -11.21 -15.02
C VAL A 138 1.20 -11.64 -13.58
N ILE A 139 0.21 -12.48 -13.32
CA ILE A 139 0.00 -13.13 -12.01
C ILE A 139 0.56 -14.54 -12.13
N ASP A 140 1.57 -14.86 -11.32
CA ASP A 140 2.19 -16.18 -11.22
C ASP A 140 2.00 -16.78 -9.84
N LYS A 141 2.29 -18.08 -9.73
CA LYS A 141 2.31 -18.82 -8.47
C LYS A 141 3.75 -19.02 -8.02
N CYS A 142 4.00 -18.83 -6.73
CA CYS A 142 5.30 -19.09 -6.11
C CYS A 142 5.72 -20.56 -6.29
N GLU A 143 6.98 -20.79 -6.67
CA GLU A 143 7.59 -22.13 -6.82
C GLU A 143 8.20 -22.66 -5.51
N CYS A 144 8.31 -21.82 -4.47
CA CYS A 144 8.87 -22.24 -3.18
C CYS A 144 8.00 -23.35 -2.54
N ALA A 145 8.65 -24.38 -1.99
CA ALA A 145 7.99 -25.45 -1.27
C ALA A 145 7.08 -24.89 -0.17
N ASP A 146 5.88 -25.46 -0.04
CA ASP A 146 4.84 -25.05 0.91
C ASP A 146 4.28 -23.62 0.75
N CYS A 147 4.67 -22.88 -0.30
CA CYS A 147 4.13 -21.56 -0.60
C CYS A 147 3.06 -21.61 -1.70
N ASN A 148 1.81 -21.31 -1.33
CA ASN A 148 0.70 -21.20 -2.29
C ASN A 148 0.39 -19.75 -2.71
N ASN A 149 1.29 -18.80 -2.44
CA ASN A 149 1.05 -17.40 -2.77
C ASN A 149 1.09 -17.16 -4.28
N GLY A 150 0.04 -16.53 -4.78
CA GLY A 150 0.08 -15.80 -6.05
C GLY A 150 0.82 -14.47 -5.88
N PHE A 151 1.57 -14.07 -6.91
CA PHE A 151 2.28 -12.80 -6.95
C PHE A 151 2.27 -12.22 -8.37
N ILE A 152 2.34 -10.89 -8.47
CA ILE A 152 2.46 -10.18 -9.74
C ILE A 152 3.92 -9.87 -10.06
N ARG A 153 4.26 -9.92 -11.35
CA ARG A 153 5.56 -9.47 -11.87
C ARG A 153 5.42 -8.90 -13.28
N ASP A 154 6.39 -8.07 -13.68
CA ASP A 154 6.53 -7.67 -15.09
C ASP A 154 6.76 -8.91 -15.95
N PHE A 155 6.04 -9.01 -17.06
CA PHE A 155 6.15 -10.14 -17.98
C PHE A 155 7.60 -10.42 -18.40
N ASN A 156 8.40 -9.37 -18.58
CA ASN A 156 9.78 -9.46 -19.04
C ASN A 156 10.79 -9.80 -17.92
N VAL A 157 10.36 -9.83 -16.66
CA VAL A 157 11.23 -10.11 -15.52
C VAL A 157 10.95 -11.54 -15.05
N ILE A 158 11.98 -12.37 -15.05
CA ILE A 158 11.89 -13.73 -14.51
C ILE A 158 11.95 -13.65 -12.99
N ARG A 159 10.88 -14.08 -12.34
CA ARG A 159 10.83 -14.36 -10.90
C ARG A 159 10.01 -15.61 -10.68
N ASN A 160 10.56 -16.52 -9.90
CA ASN A 160 9.95 -17.80 -9.61
C ASN A 160 9.34 -17.84 -8.21
N GLU A 161 9.71 -16.87 -7.36
CA GLU A 161 9.32 -16.83 -5.96
C GLU A 161 8.61 -15.53 -5.64
N CYS A 162 7.64 -15.62 -4.73
CA CYS A 162 6.98 -14.42 -4.22
C CYS A 162 7.94 -13.66 -3.28
N TRP A 163 7.69 -12.36 -3.15
CA TRP A 163 8.48 -11.47 -2.28
C TRP A 163 8.63 -12.00 -0.84
N HIS A 164 7.61 -12.71 -0.32
CA HIS A 164 7.64 -13.26 1.03
C HIS A 164 8.68 -14.39 1.15
N CYS A 165 8.76 -15.28 0.16
CA CYS A 165 9.74 -16.36 0.14
C CYS A 165 11.16 -15.84 -0.08
N GLU A 166 11.33 -14.86 -0.98
CA GLU A 166 12.63 -14.23 -1.20
C GLU A 166 13.15 -13.57 0.09
N MET A 167 12.32 -12.79 0.78
CA MET A 167 12.71 -12.15 2.03
C MET A 167 13.00 -13.14 3.16
N LYS A 168 12.26 -14.26 3.22
CA LYS A 168 12.49 -15.30 4.23
C LYS A 168 13.87 -15.94 4.07
N LYS A 169 14.26 -16.25 2.83
CA LYS A 169 15.57 -16.84 2.53
C LYS A 169 16.72 -15.91 2.89
N GLU A 170 16.58 -14.62 2.61
CA GLU A 170 17.59 -13.63 2.99
C GLU A 170 17.77 -13.58 4.50
N PHE A 171 16.67 -13.55 5.26
CA PHE A 171 16.73 -13.57 6.72
C PHE A 171 17.39 -14.85 7.25
N GLU A 172 17.09 -16.01 6.66
CA GLU A 172 17.76 -17.27 7.00
C GLU A 172 19.25 -17.23 6.65
N SER A 173 19.63 -16.60 5.53
CA SER A 173 21.03 -16.48 5.10
C SER A 173 21.86 -15.47 5.90
N GLU A 174 21.25 -14.37 6.34
CA GLU A 174 21.88 -13.37 7.21
C GLU A 174 22.11 -13.96 8.61
N ASN A 175 21.15 -14.73 9.13
CA ASN A 175 21.35 -15.46 10.38
C ASN A 175 22.43 -16.53 10.28
N ASP A 176 22.50 -17.27 9.16
CA ASP A 176 23.58 -18.24 8.92
C ASP A 176 24.95 -17.55 8.79
N PHE A 177 25.00 -16.36 8.19
CA PHE A 177 26.22 -15.55 8.14
C PHE A 177 26.65 -15.07 9.53
N ASP A 178 25.73 -14.50 10.32
CA ASP A 178 26.01 -14.03 11.69
C ASP A 178 26.44 -15.18 12.61
N LEU A 179 25.87 -16.38 12.46
CA LEU A 179 26.28 -17.57 13.19
C LEU A 179 27.71 -17.99 12.80
N ARG A 180 28.04 -18.00 11.50
CA ARG A 180 29.40 -18.34 11.04
C ARG A 180 30.46 -17.31 11.42
N VAL A 181 30.09 -16.03 11.49
CA VAL A 181 30.98 -14.97 11.98
C VAL A 181 31.24 -15.16 13.48
N LYS A 182 30.20 -15.46 14.27
CA LYS A 182 30.36 -15.75 15.70
C LYS A 182 31.17 -17.03 15.95
N ASP A 183 30.95 -18.09 15.18
CA ASP A 183 31.73 -19.34 15.30
C ASP A 183 33.21 -19.13 14.92
N ASN A 184 33.49 -18.25 13.94
CA ASN A 184 34.85 -17.85 13.59
C ASN A 184 35.51 -16.96 14.66
N GLU A 185 34.75 -16.05 15.29
CA GLU A 185 35.26 -15.23 16.41
C GLU A 185 35.47 -16.07 17.68
N LEU A 186 34.60 -17.04 17.95
CA LEU A 186 34.75 -18.02 19.05
C LEU A 186 35.96 -18.92 18.83
N SER A 187 36.17 -19.44 17.62
CA SER A 187 37.35 -20.27 17.31
C SER A 187 38.66 -19.49 17.28
N LEU A 188 38.65 -18.19 16.95
CA LEU A 188 39.81 -17.30 17.12
C LEU A 188 40.08 -16.94 18.59
N SER A 189 39.05 -16.92 19.44
CA SER A 189 39.18 -16.69 20.89
C SER A 189 39.55 -17.94 21.70
N GLU A 190 39.37 -19.15 21.15
CA GLU A 190 39.78 -20.41 21.81
C GLU A 190 41.28 -20.73 21.62
N GLU A 191 41.97 -20.12 20.65
CA GLU A 191 43.44 -20.21 20.53
C GLU A 191 44.18 -19.17 21.39
N GLU A 192 43.49 -18.14 21.89
CA GLU A 192 44.02 -17.15 22.82
C GLU A 192 43.13 -17.06 24.05
N LEU A 193 43.29 -17.95 25.04
CA LEU A 193 43.11 -17.71 26.49
C LEU A 193 43.01 -19.04 27.26
N SER A 194 44.17 -19.68 27.48
CA SER A 194 44.41 -20.30 28.78
C SER A 194 44.59 -19.18 29.80
N SER A 195 43.84 -19.21 30.90
CA SER A 195 43.77 -18.21 32.01
C SER A 195 42.99 -16.95 31.61
N GLU A 196 41.94 -16.48 32.27
CA GLU A 196 41.60 -16.42 33.69
C GLU A 196 40.06 -16.42 33.89
N SER A 197 39.63 -16.84 35.08
CA SER A 197 38.24 -16.79 35.54
C SER A 197 37.75 -15.35 35.77
N TYR A 198 36.53 -14.98 35.35
CA TYR A 198 35.72 -13.98 36.07
C TYR A 198 34.21 -14.12 35.83
N SER A 199 33.49 -13.69 36.86
CA SER A 199 32.12 -13.99 37.26
C SER A 199 30.99 -13.28 36.51
N ASP A 200 29.83 -13.94 36.53
CA ASP A 200 28.47 -13.44 36.29
C ASP A 200 28.19 -11.97 36.64
N LYS A 201 27.45 -11.30 35.73
CA LYS A 201 26.29 -10.46 36.08
C LYS A 201 25.43 -10.19 34.84
N LEU A 202 24.28 -10.86 34.78
CA LEU A 202 23.14 -10.53 33.94
C LEU A 202 22.56 -9.17 34.37
N ILE A 203 22.35 -8.27 33.42
CA ILE A 203 21.40 -7.16 33.54
C ILE A 203 20.41 -7.32 32.39
N GLU A 204 19.21 -7.79 32.72
CA GLU A 204 18.04 -7.76 31.86
C GLU A 204 17.58 -6.31 31.68
N SER A 205 17.35 -5.89 30.45
CA SER A 205 16.47 -4.75 30.15
C SER A 205 15.59 -5.12 28.95
N GLU A 206 14.43 -5.72 29.23
CA GLU A 206 13.35 -5.84 28.26
C GLU A 206 12.73 -4.45 28.06
N VAL A 207 12.77 -3.95 26.82
CA VAL A 207 11.99 -2.78 26.41
C VAL A 207 10.70 -3.32 25.79
N ASP A 208 9.57 -3.12 26.47
CA ASP A 208 8.25 -3.58 26.03
C ASP A 208 7.76 -2.73 24.84
N CYS A 209 7.83 -3.29 23.64
CA CYS A 209 7.40 -2.69 22.37
C CYS A 209 5.92 -2.24 22.36
N ASN A 210 5.09 -2.74 23.28
CA ASN A 210 3.68 -2.33 23.34
C ASN A 210 3.48 -0.90 23.86
N GLN A 211 4.42 -0.38 24.65
CA GLN A 211 4.33 0.97 25.21
C GLN A 211 4.62 2.06 24.16
N VAL A 212 5.58 1.80 23.27
CA VAL A 212 5.96 2.72 22.17
C VAL A 212 4.80 2.90 21.18
N ILE A 213 4.07 1.83 20.88
CA ILE A 213 2.94 1.85 19.95
C ILE A 213 1.76 2.67 20.52
N GLN A 214 1.50 2.61 21.84
CA GLN A 214 0.40 3.38 22.44
C GLN A 214 0.68 4.88 22.54
N ASP A 215 1.94 5.28 22.65
CA ASP A 215 2.30 6.70 22.74
C ASP A 215 2.32 7.39 21.36
N GLU A 216 2.59 6.66 20.27
CA GLU A 216 2.47 7.19 18.90
C GLU A 216 1.02 7.39 18.44
N ILE A 217 0.10 6.50 18.84
CA ILE A 217 -1.34 6.58 18.53
C ILE A 217 -2.01 7.79 19.22
N LYS A 218 -1.53 8.18 20.40
CA LYS A 218 -2.05 9.37 21.10
C LYS A 218 -1.63 10.68 20.43
N SER A 219 -0.46 10.72 19.78
CA SER A 219 0.03 11.94 19.11
C SER A 219 -0.69 12.23 17.77
N THR A 220 -1.08 11.19 17.03
CA THR A 220 -1.74 11.29 15.72
C THR A 220 -3.23 11.69 15.79
N ASN A 221 -3.87 11.50 16.94
CA ASN A 221 -5.26 11.91 17.20
C ASN A 221 -5.47 13.42 17.44
N SER A 222 -4.41 14.23 17.34
CA SER A 222 -4.48 15.69 17.56
C SER A 222 -4.74 16.51 16.27
N ASN A 223 -4.77 15.86 15.09
CA ASN A 223 -5.02 16.56 13.82
C ASN A 223 -6.54 16.62 13.51
N PRO A 224 -7.17 17.80 13.53
CA PRO A 224 -8.62 17.96 13.36
C PRO A 224 -9.14 17.54 11.97
N TYR A 225 -8.28 17.41 10.96
CA TYR A 225 -8.66 16.92 9.63
C TYR A 225 -8.81 15.39 9.57
N PHE A 226 -8.08 14.64 10.40
CA PHE A 226 -8.15 13.17 10.44
C PHE A 226 -9.48 12.67 11.04
N ARG A 227 -9.99 13.38 12.04
CA ARG A 227 -11.26 13.05 12.72
C ARG A 227 -12.48 13.22 11.81
N LEU A 228 -12.50 14.26 10.97
CA LEU A 228 -13.57 14.50 10.00
C LEU A 228 -13.64 13.45 8.89
N VAL A 229 -12.51 12.86 8.49
CA VAL A 229 -12.46 11.79 7.47
C VAL A 229 -12.89 10.44 8.06
N PHE A 230 -12.58 10.18 9.32
CA PHE A 230 -13.06 8.98 10.03
C PHE A 230 -14.57 9.03 10.28
N ASP A 231 -15.10 10.16 10.77
CA ASP A 231 -16.54 10.32 11.07
C ASP A 231 -17.42 10.26 9.80
N ALA A 232 -16.91 10.74 8.65
CA ALA A 232 -17.60 10.64 7.37
C ALA A 232 -17.64 9.21 6.81
N ASN A 233 -16.57 8.42 7.01
CA ASN A 233 -16.51 7.04 6.54
C ASN A 233 -17.30 6.08 7.44
N GLU A 234 -17.38 6.34 8.75
CA GLU A 234 -18.19 5.52 9.67
C GLU A 234 -19.71 5.67 9.39
N SER A 235 -20.14 6.85 8.94
CA SER A 235 -21.54 7.08 8.52
C SER A 235 -21.90 6.38 7.21
N ILE A 236 -20.94 6.24 6.28
CA ILE A 236 -21.15 5.52 5.01
C ILE A 236 -21.16 4.01 5.24
N ALA A 237 -20.30 3.49 6.13
CA ALA A 237 -20.26 2.07 6.48
C ALA A 237 -21.56 1.59 7.17
N LYS A 238 -22.21 2.45 7.97
CA LYS A 238 -23.49 2.14 8.64
C LYS A 238 -24.70 2.15 7.70
N GLN A 239 -24.60 2.73 6.50
CA GLN A 239 -25.68 2.76 5.51
C GLN A 239 -25.68 1.55 4.55
N HIS A 240 -24.59 0.76 4.49
CA HIS A 240 -24.44 -0.37 3.58
C HIS A 240 -24.32 -1.74 4.26
N LEU A 241 -24.67 -1.85 5.54
CA LEU A 241 -24.88 -3.16 6.15
C LEU A 241 -26.15 -3.81 5.54
N PRO A 242 -26.06 -5.02 4.95
CA PRO A 242 -27.25 -5.76 4.55
C PRO A 242 -28.07 -6.07 5.80
N ARG A 243 -29.36 -5.71 5.79
CA ARG A 243 -30.33 -6.16 6.80
C ARG A 243 -30.28 -7.68 6.83
N SER A 244 -29.74 -8.21 7.91
CA SER A 244 -29.69 -9.62 8.20
C SER A 244 -31.10 -10.23 8.18
N ILE A 245 -31.14 -11.42 7.59
CA ILE A 245 -32.27 -12.32 7.46
C ILE A 245 -32.89 -12.57 8.84
N SER A 246 -34.13 -12.13 9.05
CA SER A 246 -34.92 -12.46 10.23
C SER A 246 -35.64 -13.81 10.03
N HIS A 247 -35.20 -14.79 10.81
CA HIS A 247 -35.96 -15.92 11.36
C HIS A 247 -36.95 -16.68 10.45
N GLN A 248 -36.50 -17.83 9.96
CA GLN A 248 -37.27 -19.05 10.11
C GLN A 248 -37.18 -19.49 11.57
N ASN A 249 -38.29 -19.44 12.28
CA ASN A 249 -38.63 -20.34 13.38
C ASN A 249 -40.06 -20.00 13.78
N ASP A 250 -41.03 -20.73 13.22
CA ASP A 250 -42.29 -21.00 13.91
C ASP A 250 -42.98 -22.21 13.29
N LYS A 251 -43.44 -23.09 14.18
CA LYS A 251 -44.29 -24.28 14.00
C LYS A 251 -43.61 -25.65 13.92
N MET A 252 -43.02 -26.05 15.04
CA MET A 252 -43.38 -27.34 15.67
C MET A 252 -43.94 -27.04 17.06
N ALA A 253 -45.28 -27.01 17.19
CA ALA A 253 -46.02 -27.29 18.42
C ALA A 253 -47.52 -27.35 18.09
N MET A 254 -48.12 -28.52 18.38
CA MET A 254 -49.52 -28.94 18.24
C MET A 254 -50.01 -29.32 16.84
#